data_AF-A0A134C8X9-F1
#
_entry.id   AF-A0A134C8X9-F1
#
_cell.length_a   1.000
_cell.length_b   1.000
_cell.length_c   1.000
_cell.angle_alpha   90.00
_cell.angle_beta   90.00
_cell.angle_gamma   90.00
#
_symmetry.space_group_name_H-M   'P 1'
#
loop_
_entity.id
_entity.type
_entity.pdbx_description
1 polymer ?
#
loop_
_entity_poly.entity_id
_entity_poly.type
_entity_poly.pdbx_seq_one_letter_code
_entity_poly.pdbx_strand_id
1 'polypeptide(L)'
;MASAIEKGITYVSADIQELPLEDPEFIGHYKTELTEGKEDILAIEGEIQNLVQGYEALFVELKEIGQSETLDEHHGMVSDNIREYKNVTATICTVLDTYIDMANMIHQMETSGGNPAYLLHRKQELLEQNVELNKIFDRVDYYISTVVDMLAKETDVVKAMLESKHTVSEEETVHILFLHQTALSTCVDINKLLVERLQLMVPRLEGLREDVMKVQVHSVTNDVEERRKRLQELRQQAKIEDVTDYADLEGQYRHAYDEEGNHIGTQEGGDGGNRKSLTAILVVTAIVIAIFAAYVYMK
;
A
#
# COMPACT_ATOMS: atom_id res chain seq x y z
N MET A 1 27.49 -12.06 9.34
CA MET A 1 26.01 -11.98 9.32
C MET A 1 25.53 -13.39 9.05
N ALA A 2 24.48 -13.86 9.72
CA ALA A 2 23.84 -15.13 9.37
C ALA A 2 23.28 -15.03 7.94
N SER A 3 23.23 -16.13 7.20
CA SER A 3 22.61 -16.13 5.87
C SER A 3 21.10 -15.86 5.98
N ALA A 4 20.47 -15.38 4.92
CA ALA A 4 19.02 -15.19 4.87
C ALA A 4 18.28 -16.53 5.10
N ILE A 5 18.82 -17.63 4.55
CA ILE A 5 18.28 -18.99 4.78
C ILE A 5 18.34 -19.36 6.27
N GLU A 6 19.43 -19.04 6.98
CA GLU A 6 19.57 -19.32 8.42
C GLU A 6 18.68 -18.41 9.28
N LYS A 7 18.47 -17.16 8.84
CA LYS A 7 17.57 -16.21 9.52
C LYS A 7 16.12 -16.72 9.48
N GLY A 8 15.69 -17.24 8.33
CA GLY A 8 14.30 -17.61 8.09
C GLY A 8 13.41 -16.40 7.83
N ILE A 9 12.11 -16.66 7.69
CA ILE A 9 11.11 -15.64 7.37
C ILE A 9 10.67 -14.91 8.64
N THR A 10 10.54 -13.58 8.59
CA THR A 10 9.89 -12.81 9.66
C THR A 10 8.38 -13.08 9.66
N TYR A 11 7.86 -13.53 10.79
CA TYR A 11 6.44 -13.82 11.01
C TYR A 11 5.66 -12.54 11.36
N VAL A 12 4.36 -12.55 11.09
CA VAL A 12 3.47 -11.45 11.46
C VAL A 12 2.81 -11.69 12.81
N SER A 13 2.64 -10.62 13.60
CA SER A 13 1.96 -10.67 14.90
C SER A 13 0.51 -11.11 14.72
N ALA A 14 0.06 -12.10 15.49
CA ALA A 14 -1.29 -12.66 15.37
C ALA A 14 -2.13 -12.49 16.64
N ASP A 15 -1.55 -11.95 17.71
CA ASP A 15 -2.24 -11.64 18.97
C ASP A 15 -2.47 -10.13 19.13
N ILE A 16 -3.62 -9.76 19.67
CA ILE A 16 -3.97 -8.38 20.04
C ILE A 16 -3.01 -7.83 21.09
N GLN A 17 -2.38 -8.69 21.90
CA GLN A 17 -1.35 -8.29 22.86
C GLN A 17 -0.06 -7.83 22.19
N GLU A 18 0.29 -8.41 21.04
CA GLU A 18 1.46 -8.06 20.25
C GLU A 18 1.16 -6.86 19.34
N LEU A 19 -0.06 -6.81 18.80
CA LEU A 19 -0.51 -5.76 17.90
C LEU A 19 -1.90 -5.21 18.31
N PRO A 20 -1.95 -4.22 19.22
CA PRO A 20 -3.21 -3.71 19.76
C PRO A 20 -4.06 -2.99 18.72
N LEU A 21 -5.31 -3.40 18.56
CA LEU A 21 -6.23 -2.87 17.55
C LEU A 21 -6.57 -1.38 17.73
N GLU A 22 -6.52 -0.91 18.98
CA GLU A 22 -6.80 0.49 19.35
C GLU A 22 -5.60 1.42 19.13
N ASP A 23 -4.42 0.86 18.87
CA ASP A 23 -3.21 1.64 18.58
C ASP A 23 -3.38 2.41 17.25
N PRO A 24 -3.22 3.75 17.24
CA PRO A 24 -3.18 4.53 16.02
C PRO A 24 -2.10 4.06 15.03
N GLU A 25 -1.02 3.44 15.50
CA GLU A 25 0.07 2.92 14.66
C GLU A 25 -0.13 1.46 14.21
N PHE A 26 -1.26 0.82 14.56
CA PHE A 26 -1.58 -0.57 14.20
C PHE A 26 -1.28 -0.89 12.73
N ILE A 27 -1.78 -0.07 11.79
CA ILE A 27 -1.60 -0.32 10.35
C ILE A 27 -0.12 -0.14 9.94
N GLY A 28 0.60 0.78 10.58
CA GLY A 28 2.02 1.00 10.33
C GLY A 28 2.85 -0.22 10.72
N HIS A 29 2.65 -0.72 11.94
CA HIS A 29 3.31 -1.94 12.43
C HIS A 29 2.93 -3.17 11.59
N TYR A 30 1.64 -3.39 11.35
CA TYR A 30 1.14 -4.50 10.52
C TYR A 30 1.81 -4.54 9.14
N LYS A 31 1.91 -3.39 8.46
CA LYS A 31 2.57 -3.31 7.15
C LYS A 31 4.08 -3.52 7.23
N THR A 32 4.71 -3.08 8.31
CA THR A 32 6.16 -3.25 8.52
C THR A 32 6.49 -4.73 8.59
N GLU A 33 5.79 -5.49 9.44
CA GLU A 33 6.00 -6.94 9.58
C GLU A 33 5.77 -7.68 8.25
N LEU A 34 4.71 -7.33 7.50
CA LEU A 34 4.46 -7.92 6.17
C LEU A 34 5.56 -7.59 5.15
N THR A 35 6.11 -6.37 5.21
CA THR A 35 7.18 -5.93 4.32
C THR A 35 8.47 -6.65 4.67
N GLU A 36 8.81 -6.77 5.95
CA GLU A 36 9.98 -7.50 6.44
C GLU A 36 9.91 -8.99 6.05
N GLY A 37 8.76 -9.65 6.25
CA GLY A 37 8.57 -11.03 5.81
C GLY A 37 8.71 -11.20 4.30
N LYS A 38 8.23 -10.24 3.50
CA LYS A 38 8.42 -10.23 2.04
C LYS A 38 9.88 -10.07 1.65
N GLU A 39 10.59 -9.15 2.29
CA GLU A 39 12.01 -8.90 2.04
C GLU A 39 12.87 -10.11 2.38
N ASP A 40 12.55 -10.83 3.47
CA ASP A 40 13.22 -12.07 3.84
C ASP A 40 13.05 -13.16 2.78
N ILE A 41 11.82 -13.36 2.30
CA ILE A 41 11.53 -14.32 1.24
C ILE A 41 12.35 -14.01 -0.03
N LEU A 42 12.43 -12.74 -0.43
CA LEU A 42 13.21 -12.32 -1.59
C LEU A 42 14.72 -12.46 -1.38
N ALA A 43 15.21 -12.19 -0.16
CA ALA A 43 16.61 -12.39 0.18
C ALA A 43 16.99 -13.88 0.12
N ILE A 44 16.14 -14.75 0.65
CA ILE A 44 16.29 -16.21 0.60
C ILE A 44 16.27 -16.70 -0.85
N GLU A 45 15.35 -16.21 -1.69
CA GLU A 45 15.33 -16.54 -3.12
C GLU A 45 16.67 -16.18 -3.78
N GLY A 46 17.21 -14.99 -3.47
CA GLY A 46 18.52 -14.56 -3.95
C GLY A 46 19.65 -15.49 -3.55
N GLU A 47 19.67 -15.98 -2.31
CA GLU A 47 20.65 -16.97 -1.86
C GLU A 47 20.50 -18.32 -2.56
N ILE A 48 19.28 -18.81 -2.74
CA ILE A 48 19.01 -20.02 -3.52
C ILE A 48 19.45 -19.85 -4.97
N GLN A 49 19.26 -18.68 -5.58
CA GLN A 49 19.79 -18.43 -6.93
C GLN A 49 21.31 -18.50 -6.99
N ASN A 50 22.03 -18.07 -5.95
CA ASN A 50 23.48 -18.22 -5.89
C ASN A 50 23.90 -19.70 -5.80
N LEU A 51 23.16 -20.52 -5.03
CA LEU A 51 23.38 -21.96 -4.96
C LEU A 51 23.14 -22.63 -6.32
N VAL A 52 22.05 -22.27 -7.01
CA VAL A 52 21.75 -22.76 -8.35
C VAL A 52 22.85 -22.39 -9.34
N GLN A 53 23.34 -21.15 -9.32
CA GLN A 53 24.47 -20.74 -10.19
C GLN A 53 25.74 -21.56 -9.91
N GLY A 54 26.03 -21.86 -8.64
CA GLY A 54 27.15 -22.72 -8.27
C GLY A 54 26.99 -24.15 -8.82
N TYR A 55 25.79 -24.72 -8.70
CA TYR A 55 25.44 -26.02 -9.27
C TYR A 55 25.57 -26.04 -10.80
N GLU A 56 25.00 -25.04 -11.49
CA GLU A 56 25.04 -24.93 -12.95
C GLU A 56 26.47 -24.80 -13.48
N ALA A 57 27.33 -24.03 -12.81
CA ALA A 57 28.73 -23.91 -13.19
C ALA A 57 29.44 -25.28 -13.16
N LEU A 58 29.25 -26.06 -12.09
CA LEU A 58 29.81 -27.41 -11.98
C LEU A 58 29.23 -28.36 -13.02
N PHE A 59 27.93 -28.24 -13.33
CA PHE A 59 27.29 -29.07 -14.34
C PHE A 59 27.81 -28.79 -15.76
N VAL A 60 28.14 -27.53 -16.06
CA VAL A 60 28.81 -27.15 -17.32
C VAL A 60 30.19 -27.78 -17.41
N GLU A 61 31.00 -27.74 -16.36
CA GLU A 61 32.31 -28.42 -16.33
C GLU A 61 32.17 -29.93 -16.58
N LEU A 62 31.14 -30.54 -15.99
CA LEU A 62 30.86 -31.96 -16.13
C LEU A 62 30.42 -32.34 -17.56
N LYS A 63 29.72 -31.44 -18.26
CA LYS A 63 29.44 -31.55 -19.71
C LYS A 63 30.71 -31.47 -20.55
N GLU A 64 31.62 -30.56 -20.25
CA GLU A 64 32.87 -30.38 -21.00
C GLU A 64 33.77 -31.62 -20.95
N ILE A 65 33.77 -32.36 -19.82
CA ILE A 65 34.52 -33.61 -19.69
C ILE A 65 33.75 -34.86 -20.19
N GLY A 66 32.54 -34.68 -20.72
CA GLY A 66 31.72 -35.74 -21.32
C GLY A 66 31.13 -36.74 -20.33
N GLN A 67 30.85 -36.32 -19.09
CA GLN A 67 30.29 -37.18 -18.03
C GLN A 67 28.86 -36.81 -17.62
N SER A 68 28.20 -35.90 -18.35
CA SER A 68 26.85 -35.40 -18.02
C SER A 68 25.69 -36.33 -18.33
N GLU A 69 25.87 -37.28 -19.25
CA GLU A 69 24.77 -38.08 -19.78
C GLU A 69 24.03 -38.86 -18.67
N THR A 70 24.73 -39.24 -17.60
CA THR A 70 24.16 -39.94 -16.44
C THR A 70 23.38 -39.03 -15.49
N LEU A 71 23.50 -37.71 -15.61
CA LEU A 71 22.88 -36.72 -14.72
C LEU A 71 21.99 -35.70 -15.46
N ASP A 72 21.82 -35.82 -16.78
CA ASP A 72 20.99 -34.89 -17.55
C ASP A 72 19.51 -34.89 -17.07
N GLU A 73 18.99 -36.04 -16.65
CA GLU A 73 17.64 -36.13 -16.06
C GLU A 73 17.56 -35.38 -14.71
N HIS A 74 18.60 -35.53 -13.87
CA HIS A 74 18.67 -34.85 -12.57
C HIS A 74 18.74 -33.33 -12.76
N HIS A 75 19.56 -32.86 -13.71
CA HIS A 75 19.64 -31.45 -14.09
C HIS A 75 18.28 -30.90 -14.53
N GLY A 76 17.55 -31.65 -15.34
CA GLY A 76 16.17 -31.32 -15.71
C GLY A 76 15.25 -31.19 -14.50
N MET A 77 15.32 -32.14 -13.56
CA MET A 77 14.54 -32.12 -12.32
C MET A 77 14.88 -30.94 -11.41
N VAL A 78 16.16 -30.56 -11.30
CA VAL A 78 16.61 -29.35 -10.59
C VAL A 78 15.98 -28.12 -11.24
N SER A 79 16.14 -27.96 -12.56
CA SER A 79 15.59 -26.82 -13.29
C SER A 79 14.08 -26.67 -13.09
N ASP A 80 13.33 -27.77 -13.16
CA ASP A 80 11.88 -27.76 -12.93
C ASP A 80 11.53 -27.37 -11.49
N ASN A 81 12.19 -27.96 -10.49
CA ASN A 81 11.96 -27.62 -9.08
C ASN A 81 12.25 -26.14 -8.78
N ILE A 82 13.34 -25.60 -9.33
CA ILE A 82 13.72 -24.20 -9.13
C ILE A 82 12.76 -23.26 -9.84
N ARG A 83 12.23 -23.64 -11.02
CA ARG A 83 11.16 -22.87 -11.68
C ARG A 83 9.92 -22.82 -10.80
N GLU A 84 9.49 -23.94 -10.23
CA GLU A 84 8.30 -23.96 -9.37
C GLU A 84 8.52 -23.22 -8.05
N TYR A 85 9.73 -23.29 -7.47
CA TYR A 85 10.10 -22.49 -6.31
C TYR A 85 9.95 -20.98 -6.58
N LYS A 86 10.41 -20.49 -7.74
CA LYS A 86 10.22 -19.09 -8.14
C LYS A 86 8.75 -18.71 -8.30
N ASN A 87 7.95 -19.60 -8.90
CA ASN A 87 6.51 -19.37 -9.08
C ASN A 87 5.79 -19.25 -7.73
N VAL A 88 6.10 -20.14 -6.79
CA VAL A 88 5.57 -20.08 -5.41
C VAL A 88 5.98 -18.77 -4.74
N THR A 89 7.27 -18.42 -4.81
CA THR A 89 7.82 -17.19 -4.23
C THR A 89 7.12 -15.93 -4.74
N ALA A 90 6.91 -15.83 -6.05
CA ALA A 90 6.17 -14.72 -6.67
C ALA A 90 4.70 -14.67 -6.21
N THR A 91 4.07 -15.84 -6.05
CA THR A 91 2.69 -15.95 -5.57
C THR A 91 2.57 -15.51 -4.11
N ILE A 92 3.51 -15.89 -3.25
CA ILE A 92 3.56 -15.43 -1.85
C ILE A 92 3.70 -13.91 -1.80
N CYS A 93 4.62 -13.34 -2.58
CA CYS A 93 4.79 -11.89 -2.67
C CYS A 93 3.48 -11.18 -3.06
N THR A 94 2.73 -11.75 -4.02
CA THR A 94 1.43 -11.20 -4.45
C THR A 94 0.39 -11.27 -3.31
N VAL A 95 0.37 -12.36 -2.54
CA VAL A 95 -0.49 -12.50 -1.36
C VAL A 95 -0.14 -11.43 -0.31
N LEU A 96 1.14 -11.23 -0.02
CA LEU A 96 1.59 -10.21 0.94
C LEU A 96 1.23 -8.79 0.47
N ASP A 97 1.42 -8.49 -0.82
CA ASP A 97 1.02 -7.20 -1.40
C ASP A 97 -0.48 -6.97 -1.27
N THR A 98 -1.29 -8.02 -1.44
CA THR A 98 -2.74 -7.94 -1.26
C THR A 98 -3.12 -7.60 0.19
N TYR A 99 -2.41 -8.14 1.20
CA TYR A 99 -2.63 -7.73 2.60
C TYR A 99 -2.23 -6.28 2.85
N ILE A 100 -1.09 -5.86 2.30
CA ILE A 100 -0.62 -4.48 2.41
C ILE A 100 -1.64 -3.52 1.78
N ASP A 101 -2.21 -3.87 0.62
CA ASP A 101 -3.25 -3.08 -0.04
C ASP A 101 -4.52 -2.97 0.80
N MET A 102 -5.00 -4.07 1.39
CA MET A 102 -6.14 -4.03 2.31
C MET A 102 -5.86 -3.14 3.53
N ALA A 103 -4.66 -3.23 4.11
CA ALA A 103 -4.25 -2.38 5.21
C ALA A 103 -4.20 -0.90 4.81
N ASN A 104 -3.67 -0.59 3.61
CA ASN A 104 -3.67 0.76 3.05
C ASN A 104 -5.09 1.32 2.88
N MET A 105 -6.04 0.51 2.39
CA MET A 105 -7.45 0.92 2.26
C MET A 105 -8.08 1.23 3.62
N ILE A 106 -7.80 0.41 4.65
CA ILE A 106 -8.28 0.66 6.01
C ILE A 106 -7.70 1.97 6.56
N HIS A 107 -6.41 2.21 6.38
CA HIS A 107 -5.77 3.46 6.78
C HIS A 107 -6.34 4.68 6.03
N GLN A 108 -6.66 4.52 4.75
CA GLN A 108 -7.31 5.56 3.95
C GLN A 108 -8.73 5.89 4.48
N MET A 109 -9.50 4.88 4.91
CA MET A 109 -10.79 5.11 5.56
C MET A 109 -10.62 5.81 6.91
N GLU A 110 -9.62 5.42 7.71
CA GLU A 110 -9.30 6.03 9.00
C GLU A 110 -8.97 7.52 8.86
N THR A 111 -8.09 7.85 7.91
CA THR A 111 -7.71 9.25 7.61
C THR A 111 -8.85 10.08 7.00
N SER A 112 -9.83 9.44 6.37
CA SER A 112 -11.02 10.10 5.78
C SER A 112 -12.19 10.25 6.77
N GLY A 113 -11.98 9.95 8.06
CA GLY A 113 -13.03 10.06 9.09
C GLY A 113 -14.04 8.91 9.08
N GLY A 114 -13.61 7.72 8.66
CA GLY A 114 -14.43 6.50 8.68
C GLY A 114 -14.95 6.15 10.08
N ASN A 115 -16.02 5.35 10.12
CA ASN A 115 -16.65 4.96 11.39
C ASN A 115 -15.67 4.15 12.26
N PRO A 116 -15.39 4.57 13.53
CA PRO A 116 -14.39 3.90 14.37
C PRO A 116 -14.69 2.42 14.68
N ALA A 117 -15.96 2.06 14.93
CA ALA A 117 -16.33 0.68 15.22
C ALA A 117 -16.14 -0.24 14.01
N TYR A 118 -16.44 0.28 12.82
CA TYR A 118 -16.19 -0.43 11.56
C TYR A 118 -14.69 -0.59 11.28
N LEU A 119 -13.88 0.45 11.51
CA LEU A 119 -12.42 0.37 11.36
C LEU A 119 -11.80 -0.64 12.33
N LEU A 120 -12.25 -0.67 13.58
CA LEU A 120 -11.81 -1.66 14.57
C LEU A 120 -12.11 -3.08 14.11
N HIS A 121 -13.32 -3.34 13.60
CA HIS A 121 -13.68 -4.63 13.02
C HIS A 121 -12.77 -5.01 11.84
N ARG A 122 -12.45 -4.06 10.94
CA ARG A 122 -11.55 -4.33 9.81
C ARG A 122 -10.11 -4.60 10.23
N LYS A 123 -9.60 -3.89 11.25
CA LYS A 123 -8.29 -4.19 11.86
C LYS A 123 -8.27 -5.59 12.48
N GLN A 124 -9.34 -5.98 13.17
CA GLN A 124 -9.49 -7.32 13.74
C GLN A 124 -9.48 -8.40 12.66
N GLU A 125 -10.23 -8.22 11.56
CA GLU A 125 -10.25 -9.19 10.46
C GLU A 125 -8.85 -9.41 9.85
N LEU A 126 -8.04 -8.33 9.71
CA LEU A 126 -6.64 -8.44 9.27
C LEU A 126 -5.81 -9.27 10.24
N LEU A 127 -5.90 -8.99 11.55
CA LEU A 127 -5.16 -9.73 12.56
C LEU A 127 -5.55 -11.21 12.60
N GLU A 128 -6.85 -11.53 12.48
CA GLU A 128 -7.32 -12.91 12.39
C GLU A 128 -6.77 -13.64 11.15
N GLN A 129 -6.50 -12.91 10.06
CA GLN A 129 -5.87 -13.50 8.88
C GLN A 129 -4.40 -13.88 9.10
N ASN A 130 -3.69 -13.24 10.03
CA ASN A 130 -2.27 -13.48 10.28
C ASN A 130 -1.99 -14.91 10.77
N VAL A 131 -2.94 -15.52 11.49
CA VAL A 131 -2.83 -16.93 11.92
C VAL A 131 -2.68 -17.87 10.73
N GLU A 132 -3.51 -17.69 9.69
CA GLU A 132 -3.43 -18.52 8.48
C GLU A 132 -2.22 -18.16 7.62
N LEU A 133 -1.79 -16.90 7.63
CA LEU A 133 -0.57 -16.48 6.93
C LEU A 133 0.68 -17.11 7.54
N ASN A 134 0.79 -17.12 8.87
CA ASN A 134 1.92 -17.73 9.57
C ASN A 134 2.00 -19.25 9.34
N LYS A 135 0.87 -19.95 9.22
CA LYS A 135 0.85 -21.37 8.81
C LYS A 135 1.40 -21.59 7.40
N ILE A 136 1.22 -20.62 6.51
CA ILE A 136 1.82 -20.66 5.18
C ILE A 136 3.33 -20.44 5.31
N PHE A 137 3.78 -19.47 6.11
CA PHE A 137 5.20 -19.25 6.36
C PHE A 137 5.90 -20.50 6.93
N ASP A 138 5.30 -21.19 7.90
CA ASP A 138 5.84 -22.46 8.42
C ASP A 138 6.11 -23.49 7.31
N ARG A 139 5.18 -23.60 6.35
CA ARG A 139 5.32 -24.51 5.22
C ARG A 139 6.36 -24.03 4.22
N VAL A 140 6.47 -22.73 4.02
CA VAL A 140 7.47 -22.11 3.13
C VAL A 140 8.88 -22.31 3.71
N ASP A 141 9.09 -22.15 5.01
CA ASP A 141 10.38 -22.42 5.66
C ASP A 141 10.81 -23.90 5.49
N TYR A 142 9.86 -24.82 5.66
CA TYR A 142 10.10 -26.24 5.38
C TYR A 142 10.42 -26.50 3.90
N TYR A 143 9.72 -25.82 3.00
CA TYR A 143 9.97 -25.93 1.56
C TYR A 143 11.35 -25.39 1.16
N ILE A 144 11.75 -24.23 1.69
CA ILE A 144 13.08 -23.65 1.53
C ILE A 144 14.14 -24.65 1.96
N SER A 145 14.00 -25.23 3.15
CA SER A 145 14.94 -26.23 3.68
C SER A 145 15.06 -27.43 2.74
N THR A 146 13.93 -27.94 2.24
CA THR A 146 13.91 -29.07 1.29
C THR A 146 14.60 -28.74 -0.03
N VAL A 147 14.39 -27.53 -0.57
CA VAL A 147 15.03 -27.07 -1.82
C VAL A 147 16.54 -26.91 -1.63
N VAL A 148 16.97 -26.38 -0.49
CA VAL A 148 18.40 -26.23 -0.15
C VAL A 148 19.05 -27.60 -0.01
N ASP A 149 18.43 -28.55 0.69
CA ASP A 149 18.95 -29.91 0.85
C ASP A 149 19.04 -30.65 -0.48
N MET A 150 18.02 -30.51 -1.34
CA MET A 150 18.02 -31.04 -2.71
C MET A 150 19.19 -30.48 -3.52
N LEU A 151 19.37 -29.15 -3.54
CA LEU A 151 20.47 -28.50 -4.26
C LEU A 151 21.84 -28.89 -3.71
N ALA A 152 21.98 -28.99 -2.40
CA ALA A 152 23.22 -29.40 -1.77
C ALA A 152 23.61 -30.83 -2.18
N LYS A 153 22.65 -31.78 -2.12
CA LYS A 153 22.90 -33.17 -2.52
C LYS A 153 23.24 -33.30 -4.00
N GLU A 154 22.51 -32.59 -4.87
CA GLU A 154 22.79 -32.53 -6.30
C GLU A 154 24.19 -31.96 -6.59
N THR A 155 24.56 -30.88 -5.91
CA THR A 155 25.89 -30.27 -6.02
C THR A 155 27.00 -31.22 -5.59
N ASP A 156 26.82 -31.95 -4.49
CA ASP A 156 27.82 -32.90 -3.99
C ASP A 156 28.02 -34.07 -4.96
N VAL A 157 26.95 -34.54 -5.61
CA VAL A 157 27.02 -35.60 -6.63
C VAL A 157 27.81 -35.14 -7.85
N VAL A 158 27.53 -33.93 -8.34
CA VAL A 158 28.26 -33.35 -9.48
C VAL A 158 29.74 -33.18 -9.13
N LYS A 159 30.09 -32.69 -7.92
CA LYS A 159 31.48 -32.59 -7.47
C LYS A 159 32.17 -33.95 -7.40
N ALA A 160 31.53 -34.96 -6.82
CA ALA A 160 32.12 -36.30 -6.70
C ALA A 160 32.40 -36.92 -8.08
N MET A 161 31.51 -36.70 -9.04
CA MET A 161 31.71 -37.10 -10.44
C MET A 161 32.94 -36.43 -11.07
N LEU A 162 33.05 -35.11 -10.94
CA LEU A 162 34.21 -34.33 -11.43
C LEU A 162 35.53 -34.83 -10.84
N GLU A 163 35.55 -35.19 -9.55
CA GLU A 163 36.75 -35.60 -8.84
C GLU A 163 37.21 -37.04 -9.13
N SER A 164 36.30 -37.97 -9.49
CA SER A 164 36.63 -39.40 -9.40
C SER A 164 36.03 -40.38 -10.41
N LYS A 165 35.31 -39.94 -11.47
CA LYS A 165 34.45 -40.87 -12.26
C LYS A 165 33.54 -41.68 -11.35
N HIS A 166 33.00 -41.03 -10.31
CA HIS A 166 32.05 -41.63 -9.38
C HIS A 166 30.88 -42.21 -10.16
N THR A 167 30.38 -43.38 -9.77
CA THR A 167 29.11 -43.91 -10.27
C THR A 167 28.07 -43.70 -9.18
N VAL A 168 27.00 -42.95 -9.47
CA VAL A 168 25.90 -42.75 -8.51
C VAL A 168 25.33 -44.11 -8.12
N SER A 169 25.29 -44.39 -6.82
CA SER A 169 24.71 -45.64 -6.32
C SER A 169 23.18 -45.60 -6.36
N GLU A 170 22.54 -46.76 -6.37
CA GLU A 170 21.07 -46.86 -6.33
C GLU A 170 20.47 -46.19 -5.08
N GLU A 171 21.12 -46.35 -3.91
CA GLU A 171 20.71 -45.65 -2.68
C GLU A 171 20.78 -44.12 -2.82
N GLU A 172 21.83 -43.60 -3.46
CA GLU A 172 21.96 -42.17 -3.72
C GLU A 172 20.90 -41.67 -4.70
N THR A 173 20.63 -42.40 -5.77
CA THR A 173 19.56 -42.07 -6.72
C THR A 173 18.20 -42.03 -6.01
N VAL A 174 17.87 -43.03 -5.18
CA VAL A 174 16.62 -43.06 -4.43
C VAL A 174 16.50 -41.85 -3.51
N HIS A 175 17.59 -41.48 -2.83
CA HIS A 175 17.59 -40.32 -1.94
C HIS A 175 17.39 -39.00 -2.68
N ILE A 176 18.06 -38.81 -3.82
CA ILE A 176 17.89 -37.64 -4.70
C ILE A 176 16.44 -37.52 -5.16
N LEU A 177 15.88 -38.60 -5.70
CA LEU A 177 14.50 -38.62 -6.18
C LEU A 177 13.50 -38.30 -5.06
N PHE A 178 13.76 -38.79 -3.84
CA PHE A 178 12.96 -38.48 -2.67
C PHE A 178 12.98 -36.98 -2.33
N LEU A 179 14.14 -36.31 -2.38
CA LEU A 179 14.25 -34.87 -2.15
C LEU A 179 13.48 -34.06 -3.19
N HIS A 180 13.65 -34.39 -4.48
CA HIS A 180 12.89 -33.75 -5.56
C HIS A 180 11.38 -33.95 -5.42
N GLN A 181 10.95 -35.18 -5.11
CA GLN A 181 9.52 -35.47 -4.90
C GLN A 181 8.96 -34.71 -3.70
N THR A 182 9.74 -34.60 -2.62
CA THR A 182 9.34 -33.86 -1.41
C THR A 182 9.21 -32.37 -1.71
N ALA A 183 10.17 -31.79 -2.45
CA ALA A 183 10.11 -30.40 -2.89
C ALA A 183 8.86 -30.13 -3.74
N LEU A 184 8.60 -30.95 -4.77
CA LEU A 184 7.41 -30.83 -5.62
C LEU A 184 6.10 -31.01 -4.84
N SER A 185 6.02 -32.00 -3.96
CA SER A 185 4.82 -32.23 -3.14
C SER A 185 4.52 -31.02 -2.25
N THR A 186 5.56 -30.48 -1.60
CA THR A 186 5.43 -29.31 -0.73
C THR A 186 5.02 -28.07 -1.52
N CYS A 187 5.58 -27.89 -2.72
CA CYS A 187 5.18 -26.83 -3.65
C CYS A 187 3.68 -26.88 -3.99
N VAL A 188 3.15 -28.06 -4.30
CA VAL A 188 1.72 -28.25 -4.58
C VAL A 188 0.86 -27.88 -3.37
N ASP A 189 1.26 -28.31 -2.18
CA ASP A 189 0.54 -28.02 -0.94
C ASP A 189 0.53 -26.52 -0.62
N ILE A 190 1.65 -25.83 -0.80
CA ILE A 190 1.74 -24.37 -0.61
C ILE A 190 0.88 -23.65 -1.64
N ASN A 191 0.99 -24.00 -2.92
CA ASN A 191 0.20 -23.37 -3.98
C ASN A 191 -1.30 -23.50 -3.72
N LYS A 192 -1.75 -24.65 -3.24
CA LYS A 192 -3.16 -24.85 -2.84
C LYS A 192 -3.58 -23.84 -1.78
N LEU A 193 -2.79 -23.71 -0.71
CA LEU A 193 -3.08 -22.74 0.36
C LEU A 193 -3.07 -21.30 -0.16
N LEU A 194 -2.10 -20.93 -0.98
CA LEU A 194 -2.01 -19.58 -1.55
C LEU A 194 -3.21 -19.25 -2.43
N VAL A 195 -3.66 -20.19 -3.26
CA VAL A 195 -4.86 -20.03 -4.09
C VAL A 195 -6.11 -19.86 -3.21
N GLU A 196 -6.27 -20.68 -2.17
CA GLU A 196 -7.37 -20.55 -1.20
C GLU A 196 -7.36 -19.17 -0.52
N ARG A 197 -6.18 -18.65 -0.15
CA ARG A 197 -6.06 -17.29 0.39
C ARG A 197 -6.44 -16.22 -0.62
N LEU A 198 -5.92 -16.28 -1.84
CA LEU A 198 -6.25 -15.30 -2.90
C LEU A 198 -7.75 -15.29 -3.19
N GLN A 199 -8.39 -16.46 -3.29
CA GLN A 199 -9.84 -16.56 -3.50
C GLN A 199 -10.66 -15.92 -2.38
N LEU A 200 -10.16 -15.96 -1.13
CA LEU A 200 -10.79 -15.30 0.00
C LEU A 200 -10.51 -13.79 0.05
N MET A 201 -9.31 -13.37 -0.33
CA MET A 201 -8.86 -11.98 -0.21
C MET A 201 -9.37 -11.08 -1.34
N VAL A 202 -9.44 -11.56 -2.58
CA VAL A 202 -9.91 -10.78 -3.73
C VAL A 202 -11.27 -10.12 -3.50
N PRO A 203 -12.34 -10.85 -3.09
CA PRO A 203 -13.64 -10.22 -2.85
C PRO A 203 -13.62 -9.26 -1.65
N ARG A 204 -12.75 -9.51 -0.65
CA ARG A 204 -12.58 -8.60 0.50
C ARG A 204 -11.92 -7.29 0.09
N LEU A 205 -10.90 -7.36 -0.76
CA LEU A 205 -10.23 -6.19 -1.31
C LEU A 205 -11.20 -5.36 -2.17
N GLU A 206 -12.02 -6.00 -3.00
CA GLU A 206 -13.05 -5.33 -3.80
C GLU A 206 -14.09 -4.63 -2.90
N GLY A 207 -14.59 -5.32 -1.87
CA GLY A 207 -15.51 -4.72 -0.90
C GLY A 207 -14.89 -3.54 -0.13
N LEU A 208 -13.63 -3.66 0.28
CA LEU A 208 -12.90 -2.55 0.92
C LEU A 208 -12.74 -1.36 -0.03
N ARG A 209 -12.48 -1.60 -1.31
CA ARG A 209 -12.37 -0.53 -2.32
C ARG A 209 -13.70 0.22 -2.46
N GLU A 210 -14.84 -0.48 -2.49
CA GLU A 210 -16.15 0.16 -2.50
C GLU A 210 -16.41 0.99 -1.23
N ASP A 211 -16.01 0.47 -0.08
CA ASP A 211 -16.22 1.15 1.20
C ASP A 211 -15.34 2.40 1.34
N VAL A 212 -14.08 2.35 0.89
CA VAL A 212 -13.22 3.53 0.75
C VAL A 212 -13.91 4.60 -0.09
N MET A 213 -14.44 4.24 -1.27
CA MET A 213 -15.13 5.19 -2.14
C MET A 213 -16.33 5.84 -1.44
N LYS A 214 -17.12 5.06 -0.70
CA LYS A 214 -18.26 5.60 0.07
C LYS A 214 -17.78 6.60 1.12
N VAL A 215 -16.78 6.25 1.93
CA VAL A 215 -16.26 7.15 2.99
C VAL A 215 -15.72 8.44 2.38
N GLN A 216 -14.97 8.36 1.28
CA GLN A 216 -14.45 9.53 0.59
C GLN A 216 -15.55 10.45 0.06
N VAL A 217 -16.57 9.90 -0.59
CA VAL A 217 -17.72 10.70 -1.08
C VAL A 217 -18.44 11.41 0.07
N HIS A 218 -18.64 10.73 1.21
CA HIS A 218 -19.26 11.36 2.38
C HIS A 218 -18.37 12.47 2.96
N SER A 219 -17.06 12.25 3.07
CA SER A 219 -16.11 13.26 3.56
C SER A 219 -16.12 14.52 2.68
N VAL A 220 -16.11 14.36 1.35
CA VAL A 220 -16.17 15.48 0.38
C VAL A 220 -17.51 16.20 0.47
N THR A 221 -18.60 15.48 0.65
CA THR A 221 -19.94 16.06 0.80
C THR A 221 -20.01 16.91 2.06
N ASN A 222 -19.52 16.40 3.19
CA ASN A 222 -19.45 17.13 4.46
C ASN A 222 -18.57 18.38 4.33
N ASP A 223 -17.40 18.27 3.70
CA ASP A 223 -16.52 19.42 3.43
C ASP A 223 -17.20 20.51 2.58
N VAL A 224 -17.94 20.10 1.55
CA VAL A 224 -18.71 21.04 0.71
C VAL A 224 -19.82 21.70 1.50
N GLU A 225 -20.54 20.96 2.35
CA GLU A 225 -21.58 21.48 3.21
C GLU A 225 -21.02 22.45 4.26
N GLU A 226 -19.90 22.12 4.91
CA GLU A 226 -19.21 23.02 5.82
C GLU A 226 -18.74 24.29 5.14
N ARG A 227 -18.13 24.19 3.95
CA ARG A 227 -17.73 25.36 3.17
C ARG A 227 -18.94 26.23 2.80
N ARG A 228 -20.06 25.62 2.42
CA ARG A 228 -21.32 26.34 2.15
C ARG A 228 -21.82 27.06 3.40
N LYS A 229 -21.77 26.39 4.57
CA LYS A 229 -22.18 26.99 5.85
C LYS A 229 -21.28 28.16 6.23
N ARG A 230 -19.96 28.01 6.15
CA ARG A 230 -18.99 29.10 6.39
C ARG A 230 -19.21 30.29 5.44
N LEU A 231 -19.48 30.03 4.16
CA LEU A 231 -19.82 31.08 3.20
C LEU A 231 -21.14 31.78 3.53
N GLN A 232 -22.14 31.06 4.05
CA GLN A 232 -23.40 31.65 4.52
C GLN A 232 -23.19 32.49 5.78
N GLU A 233 -22.40 32.01 6.74
CA GLU A 233 -22.04 32.75 7.95
C GLU A 233 -21.29 34.04 7.61
N LEU A 234 -20.32 34.00 6.69
CA LEU A 234 -19.61 35.18 6.19
C LEU A 234 -20.56 36.17 5.50
N ARG A 235 -21.51 35.69 4.69
CA ARG A 235 -22.54 36.55 4.08
C ARG A 235 -23.48 37.17 5.11
N GLN A 236 -23.82 36.44 6.16
CA GLN A 236 -24.63 36.96 7.26
C GLN A 236 -23.87 38.01 8.07
N GLN A 237 -22.58 37.78 8.37
CA GLN A 237 -21.71 38.77 9.00
C GLN A 237 -21.59 40.03 8.16
N ALA A 238 -21.31 39.92 6.85
CA ALA A 238 -21.25 41.07 5.95
C ALA A 238 -22.60 41.82 5.90
N LYS A 239 -23.73 41.11 5.91
CA LYS A 239 -25.06 41.75 5.97
C LYS A 239 -25.34 42.44 7.31
N ILE A 240 -24.85 41.90 8.42
CA ILE A 240 -24.98 42.53 9.75
C ILE A 240 -24.08 43.77 9.83
N GLU A 241 -22.84 43.69 9.34
CA GLU A 241 -21.90 44.82 9.26
C GLU A 241 -22.50 45.96 8.41
N ASP A 242 -23.03 45.65 7.21
CA ASP A 242 -23.75 46.63 6.39
C ASP A 242 -24.89 47.31 7.17
N VAL A 243 -25.72 46.55 7.91
CA VAL A 243 -26.84 47.11 8.70
C VAL A 243 -26.36 47.96 9.89
N THR A 244 -25.22 47.61 10.48
CA THR A 244 -24.64 48.35 11.61
C THR A 244 -24.02 49.67 11.14
N ASP A 245 -23.41 49.67 9.94
CA ASP A 245 -22.93 50.90 9.26
C ASP A 245 -24.08 51.87 8.93
N TYR A 246 -25.27 51.36 8.57
CA TYR A 246 -26.47 52.22 8.40
C TYR A 246 -26.98 52.81 9.72
N ALA A 247 -26.83 52.10 10.85
CA ALA A 247 -27.21 52.63 12.17
C ALA A 247 -26.25 53.75 12.64
N ASP A 248 -24.96 53.67 12.30
CA ASP A 248 -23.99 54.75 12.58
C ASP A 248 -24.15 55.96 11.64
N LEU A 249 -24.86 55.81 10.52
CA LEU A 249 -25.24 56.91 9.63
C LEU A 249 -26.50 57.68 10.09
N GLU A 250 -27.27 57.18 11.07
CA GLU A 250 -28.38 57.97 11.68
C GLU A 250 -27.87 59.19 12.48
N GLY A 251 -26.57 59.27 12.76
CA GLY A 251 -25.94 60.43 13.42
C GLY A 251 -25.58 61.61 12.52
N GLN A 252 -25.73 61.52 11.18
CA GLN A 252 -25.14 62.49 10.25
C GLN A 252 -26.11 63.52 9.63
N TYR A 253 -27.40 63.52 9.98
CA TYR A 253 -28.32 64.60 9.59
C TYR A 253 -28.83 65.34 10.84
N ARG A 254 -28.08 66.32 11.33
CA ARG A 254 -28.64 67.32 12.25
C ARG A 254 -29.30 68.42 11.44
N HIS A 255 -30.62 68.37 11.35
CA HIS A 255 -31.41 69.51 10.90
C HIS A 255 -31.41 70.59 11.99
N ALA A 256 -31.01 71.81 11.65
CA ALA A 256 -31.19 72.97 12.50
C ALA A 256 -32.55 73.61 12.18
N TYR A 257 -33.39 73.73 13.21
CA TYR A 257 -34.67 74.40 13.17
C TYR A 257 -34.58 75.69 14.00
N ASP A 258 -35.32 76.74 13.63
CA ASP A 258 -35.51 77.90 14.51
C ASP A 258 -36.48 77.56 15.66
N GLU A 259 -36.65 78.48 16.60
CA GLU A 259 -37.58 78.34 17.73
C GLU A 259 -39.06 78.24 17.28
N GLU A 260 -39.37 78.42 15.98
CA GLU A 260 -40.71 78.28 15.39
C GLU A 260 -40.85 77.02 14.50
N GLY A 261 -39.79 76.20 14.37
CA GLY A 261 -39.83 74.89 13.72
C GLY A 261 -39.61 74.89 12.20
N ASN A 262 -39.12 75.98 11.60
CA ASN A 262 -38.81 76.02 10.17
C ASN A 262 -37.36 75.58 9.87
N HIS A 263 -37.17 74.86 8.77
CA HIS A 263 -35.86 74.34 8.35
C HIS A 263 -34.97 75.44 7.77
N ILE A 264 -33.86 75.79 8.45
CA ILE A 264 -33.02 76.95 8.08
C ILE A 264 -31.74 76.58 7.28
N GLY A 265 -31.57 75.32 6.88
CA GLY A 265 -30.55 74.92 5.91
C GLY A 265 -29.63 73.77 6.36
N THR A 266 -28.94 73.21 5.38
CA THR A 266 -28.05 72.04 5.50
C THR A 266 -26.60 72.51 5.27
N GLN A 267 -25.68 72.24 6.19
CA GLN A 267 -24.25 72.44 5.96
C GLN A 267 -23.65 71.14 5.38
N GLU A 268 -23.19 71.19 4.13
CA GLU A 268 -22.35 70.15 3.53
C GLU A 268 -20.91 70.31 4.02
N GLY A 269 -20.41 69.30 4.74
CA GLY A 269 -18.99 69.18 5.06
C GLY A 269 -18.42 67.91 4.47
N GLY A 270 -17.53 68.03 3.49
CA GLY A 270 -16.52 67.01 3.20
C GLY A 270 -16.48 66.50 1.76
N ASP A 271 -15.56 67.07 0.99
CA ASP A 271 -15.12 66.64 -0.34
C ASP A 271 -14.21 65.39 -0.24
N GLY A 272 -14.44 64.38 -1.09
CA GLY A 272 -13.46 63.33 -1.37
C GLY A 272 -14.02 61.90 -1.40
N GLY A 273 -14.39 61.40 -2.59
CA GLY A 273 -14.76 59.98 -2.67
C GLY A 273 -15.09 59.35 -4.02
N ASN A 274 -14.78 59.94 -5.18
CA ASN A 274 -15.24 59.33 -6.45
C ASN A 274 -14.18 59.06 -7.54
N ARG A 275 -12.88 59.21 -7.24
CA ARG A 275 -11.81 58.87 -8.21
C ARG A 275 -11.14 57.51 -8.00
N LYS A 276 -11.23 56.90 -6.81
CA LYS A 276 -10.63 55.58 -6.52
C LYS A 276 -11.53 54.38 -6.89
N SER A 277 -12.85 54.56 -6.94
CA SER A 277 -13.81 53.49 -7.28
C SER A 277 -13.73 53.08 -8.76
N LEU A 278 -13.60 54.06 -9.67
CA LEU A 278 -13.49 53.80 -11.12
C LEU A 278 -12.18 53.10 -11.50
N THR A 279 -11.07 53.38 -10.81
CA THR A 279 -9.79 52.70 -11.05
C THR A 279 -9.82 51.24 -10.56
N ALA A 280 -10.46 50.97 -9.43
CA ALA A 280 -10.61 49.61 -8.91
C ALA A 280 -11.50 48.74 -9.80
N ILE A 281 -12.60 49.30 -10.34
CA ILE A 281 -13.50 48.57 -11.25
C ILE A 281 -12.78 48.21 -12.56
N LEU A 282 -11.97 49.12 -13.11
CA LEU A 282 -11.21 48.85 -14.34
C LEU A 282 -10.17 47.73 -14.15
N VAL A 283 -9.49 47.69 -13.00
CA VAL A 283 -8.49 46.65 -12.70
C VAL A 283 -9.15 45.28 -12.53
N VAL A 284 -10.27 45.20 -11.82
CA VAL A 284 -11.01 43.95 -11.63
C VAL A 284 -11.55 43.43 -12.96
N THR A 285 -12.05 44.31 -13.83
CA THR A 285 -12.57 43.92 -15.15
C THR A 285 -11.45 43.38 -16.05
N ALA A 286 -10.25 43.97 -16.02
CA ALA A 286 -9.10 43.49 -16.77
C ALA A 286 -8.61 42.10 -16.31
N ILE A 287 -8.61 41.85 -14.99
CA ILE A 287 -8.22 40.54 -14.43
C ILE A 287 -9.22 39.45 -14.83
N VAL A 288 -10.52 39.74 -14.80
CA VAL A 288 -11.56 38.78 -15.21
C VAL A 288 -11.43 38.42 -16.68
N ILE A 289 -11.15 39.39 -17.57
CA ILE A 289 -10.94 39.13 -19.01
C ILE A 289 -9.68 38.28 -19.23
N ALA A 290 -8.59 38.52 -18.49
CA ALA A 290 -7.37 37.74 -18.60
C ALA A 290 -7.55 36.28 -18.16
N ILE A 291 -8.30 36.04 -17.08
CA ILE A 291 -8.64 34.69 -16.61
C ILE A 291 -9.52 33.96 -17.62
N PHE A 292 -10.50 34.65 -18.21
CA PHE A 292 -11.39 34.05 -19.21
C PHE A 292 -10.64 33.70 -20.51
N ALA A 293 -9.72 34.56 -20.95
CA ALA A 293 -8.88 34.29 -22.10
C ALA A 293 -7.95 33.07 -21.87
N ALA A 294 -7.34 32.95 -20.69
CA ALA A 294 -6.51 31.81 -20.32
C ALA A 294 -7.30 30.49 -20.26
N TYR A 295 -8.55 30.54 -19.76
CA TYR A 295 -9.42 29.36 -19.67
C TYR A 295 -9.89 28.87 -21.05
N VAL A 296 -10.16 29.78 -21.99
CA VAL A 296 -10.60 29.42 -23.35
C VAL A 296 -9.44 28.92 -24.22
N TYR A 297 -8.21 29.35 -23.97
CA TYR A 297 -7.02 28.90 -24.73
C TYR A 297 -6.42 27.57 -24.25
N MET A 298 -6.81 27.07 -23.06
CA MET A 298 -6.36 25.80 -22.49
C MET A 298 -7.34 24.63 -22.73
N LYS A 299 -8.24 24.77 -23.71
CA LYS A 299 -9.14 23.72 -24.20
C LYS A 299 -9.00 23.56 -25.70
#